data_AF-A0A932S269-F1
#
_entry.id   AF-A0A932S269-F1
#
_cell.length_a   1.000
_cell.length_b   1.000
_cell.length_c   1.000
_cell.angle_alpha   90.00
_cell.angle_beta   90.00
_cell.angle_gamma   90.00
#
_symmetry.space_group_name_H-M   'P 1'
#
loop_
_entity.id
_entity.type
_entity.pdbx_description
1 polymer ?
#
loop_
_entity_poly.entity_id
_entity_poly.type
_entity_poly.pdbx_seq_one_letter_code
_entity_poly.pdbx_strand_id
1 'polypeptide(L)'
;MRNDRARAGKIAVNAVMAGCEPAYMPAVVAAVEALVDKAFNAHGIQTTTNPVGPMIVFNGPVRQKLGIHYGAGCFGPGFKGNATIGRALRLVMLNVGGATPGEVDKAPLGWPGKFTSCCIGENEEESPYEPFHVERGYRREESTVTLIAANGMWPITEMSPDKAMVLEHITRGMTATGPSAGQEAPDHW
;
A
#
# COMPACT_ATOMS: atom_id res chain seq x y z
N MET A 1 -7.82 -18.11 -0.81
CA MET A 1 -7.68 -17.55 -2.17
C MET A 1 -8.55 -18.37 -3.10
N ARG A 2 -9.54 -17.77 -3.75
CA ARG A 2 -10.38 -18.47 -4.74
C ARG A 2 -9.45 -18.87 -5.90
N ASN A 3 -9.44 -20.15 -6.26
CA ASN A 3 -8.40 -20.84 -7.04
C ASN A 3 -8.35 -20.48 -8.54
N ASP A 4 -8.56 -19.21 -8.89
CA ASP A 4 -8.31 -18.71 -10.23
C ASP A 4 -6.93 -18.06 -10.21
N ARG A 5 -5.92 -18.77 -10.75
CA ARG A 5 -4.63 -18.16 -11.13
C ARG A 5 -4.93 -16.79 -11.75
N ALA A 6 -4.25 -15.74 -11.30
CA ALA A 6 -4.36 -14.40 -11.88
C ALA A 6 -3.87 -14.46 -13.34
N ARG A 7 -4.73 -14.94 -14.25
CA ARG A 7 -4.46 -14.97 -15.68
C ARG A 7 -4.23 -13.52 -16.11
N ALA A 8 -3.27 -13.28 -17.00
CA ALA A 8 -2.91 -11.93 -17.45
C ALA A 8 -4.12 -11.04 -17.79
N GLY A 9 -5.18 -11.62 -18.37
CA GLY A 9 -6.43 -10.91 -18.64
C GLY A 9 -7.15 -10.36 -17.39
N LYS A 10 -7.17 -11.10 -16.27
CA LYS A 10 -7.74 -10.58 -15.01
C LYS A 10 -6.91 -9.43 -14.46
N ILE A 11 -5.59 -9.50 -14.54
CA ILE A 11 -4.70 -8.40 -14.13
C ILE A 11 -4.97 -7.17 -15.00
N ALA A 12 -5.07 -7.36 -16.32
CA ALA A 12 -5.32 -6.27 -17.27
C ALA A 12 -6.67 -5.58 -17.01
N VAL A 13 -7.75 -6.34 -16.77
CA VAL A 13 -9.07 -5.76 -16.44
C VAL A 13 -9.00 -4.91 -15.17
N ASN A 14 -8.30 -5.37 -14.13
CA ASN A 14 -8.12 -4.60 -12.89
C ASN A 14 -7.26 -3.35 -13.11
N ALA A 15 -6.23 -3.43 -13.96
CA ALA A 15 -5.43 -2.27 -14.34
C ALA A 15 -6.25 -1.21 -15.09
N VAL A 16 -7.10 -1.63 -16.03
CA VAL A 16 -8.02 -0.72 -16.75
C VAL A 16 -9.02 -0.08 -15.80
N MET A 17 -9.63 -0.84 -14.88
CA MET A 17 -10.54 -0.28 -13.86
C MET A 17 -9.84 0.70 -12.92
N ALA A 18 -8.54 0.51 -12.66
CA ALA A 18 -7.73 1.44 -11.89
C ALA A 18 -7.34 2.72 -12.65
N GLY A 19 -7.62 2.80 -13.96
CA GLY A 19 -7.18 3.91 -14.81
C GLY A 19 -5.71 3.84 -15.21
N CYS A 20 -5.06 2.67 -15.13
CA CYS A 20 -3.68 2.50 -15.56
C CYS A 20 -3.53 2.71 -17.07
N GLU A 21 -2.43 3.35 -17.46
CA GLU A 21 -1.99 3.34 -18.84
C GLU A 21 -1.35 1.99 -19.20
N PRO A 22 -1.41 1.56 -20.47
CA PRO A 22 -0.76 0.33 -20.92
C PRO A 22 0.73 0.25 -20.57
N ALA A 23 1.43 1.39 -20.56
CA ALA A 23 2.83 1.49 -20.19
C ALA A 23 3.13 1.03 -18.75
N TYR A 24 2.15 1.07 -17.85
CA TYR A 24 2.29 0.64 -16.46
C TYR A 24 2.08 -0.86 -16.26
N MET A 25 1.56 -1.57 -17.26
CA MET A 25 1.22 -2.98 -17.13
C MET A 25 2.40 -3.86 -16.67
N PRO A 26 3.64 -3.70 -17.17
CA PRO A 26 4.78 -4.47 -16.65
C PRO A 26 5.04 -4.26 -15.16
N ALA A 27 4.88 -3.02 -14.68
CA ALA A 27 5.05 -2.68 -13.26
C ALA A 27 3.94 -3.30 -12.40
N VAL A 28 2.70 -3.31 -12.88
CA VAL A 28 1.57 -3.98 -12.21
C VAL A 28 1.80 -5.49 -12.14
N VAL A 29 2.24 -6.11 -13.23
CA VAL A 29 2.53 -7.55 -13.26
C VAL A 29 3.63 -7.90 -12.26
N ALA A 30 4.75 -7.15 -12.25
CA ALA A 30 5.83 -7.36 -11.30
C ALA A 30 5.36 -7.20 -9.84
N ALA A 31 4.50 -6.22 -9.55
CA ALA A 31 3.92 -6.04 -8.22
C ALA A 31 2.99 -7.20 -7.84
N VAL A 32 2.22 -7.74 -8.78
CA VAL A 32 1.37 -8.93 -8.54
C VAL A 32 2.23 -10.18 -8.32
N GLU A 33 3.33 -10.33 -9.05
CA GLU A 33 4.29 -11.43 -8.85
C GLU A 33 4.91 -11.36 -7.44
N ALA A 34 5.34 -10.18 -7.01
CA ALA A 34 5.82 -9.96 -5.65
C ALA A 34 4.73 -10.23 -4.59
N LEU A 35 3.46 -9.93 -4.89
CA LEU A 35 2.33 -10.17 -3.97
C LEU A 35 2.07 -11.67 -3.76
N VAL A 36 2.20 -12.49 -4.81
CA VAL A 36 1.96 -13.93 -4.72
C VAL A 36 3.17 -14.72 -4.24
N ASP A 37 4.32 -14.06 -4.07
CA ASP A 37 5.49 -14.65 -3.44
C ASP A 37 5.15 -15.09 -2.00
N LYS A 38 5.52 -16.33 -1.67
CA LYS A 38 5.26 -16.91 -0.34
C LYS A 38 5.96 -16.14 0.77
N ALA A 39 7.13 -15.56 0.51
CA ALA A 39 7.89 -14.79 1.47
C ALA A 39 7.14 -13.51 1.91
N PHE A 40 6.32 -12.93 1.03
CA PHE A 40 5.51 -11.76 1.38
C PHE A 40 4.33 -12.11 2.32
N ASN A 41 3.87 -13.37 2.34
CA ASN A 41 2.76 -13.82 3.19
C ASN A 41 1.50 -12.94 3.04
N ALA A 42 1.04 -12.73 1.80
CA ALA A 42 -0.14 -11.91 1.53
C ALA A 42 -1.38 -12.36 2.30
N HIS A 43 -1.53 -13.67 2.56
CA HIS A 43 -2.65 -14.18 3.34
C HIS A 43 -2.63 -13.65 4.78
N GLY A 44 -1.49 -13.77 5.48
CA GLY A 44 -1.35 -13.28 6.85
C GLY A 44 -1.56 -11.77 6.95
N ILE A 45 -1.11 -11.01 5.95
CA ILE A 45 -1.32 -9.55 5.89
C ILE A 45 -2.80 -9.22 5.70
N GLN A 46 -3.55 -9.97 4.90
CA GLN A 46 -4.98 -9.68 4.73
C GLN A 46 -5.82 -10.11 5.95
N THR A 47 -5.50 -11.23 6.58
CA THR A 47 -6.29 -11.76 7.69
C THR A 47 -5.96 -11.12 9.05
N THR A 48 -5.02 -10.19 9.10
CA THR A 48 -4.69 -9.48 10.35
C THR A 48 -5.78 -8.48 10.74
N THR A 49 -5.97 -8.30 12.05
CA THR A 49 -6.86 -7.29 12.61
C THR A 49 -6.23 -5.90 12.64
N ASN A 50 -4.91 -5.80 12.52
CA ASN A 50 -4.23 -4.52 12.36
C ASN A 50 -4.45 -3.98 10.92
N PRO A 51 -4.57 -2.66 10.68
CA PRO A 51 -4.86 -2.13 9.35
C PRO A 51 -3.62 -2.08 8.44
N VAL A 52 -3.00 -3.24 8.24
CA VAL A 52 -1.80 -3.42 7.41
C VAL A 52 -2.20 -3.70 5.96
N GLY A 53 -1.53 -3.06 5.01
CA GLY A 53 -1.67 -3.32 3.58
C GLY A 53 -0.32 -3.46 2.89
N PRO A 54 -0.28 -4.01 1.67
CA PRO A 54 0.92 -3.92 0.85
C PRO A 54 1.20 -2.47 0.50
N MET A 55 2.47 -2.09 0.65
CA MET A 55 3.08 -0.87 0.15
C MET A 55 4.01 -1.25 -1.00
N ILE A 56 3.94 -0.53 -2.11
CA ILE A 56 4.76 -0.81 -3.30
C ILE A 56 5.90 0.21 -3.38
N VAL A 57 7.13 -0.27 -3.48
CA VAL A 57 8.32 0.56 -3.68
C VAL A 57 8.99 0.14 -4.98
N PHE A 58 9.09 1.07 -5.93
CA PHE A 58 9.84 0.87 -7.16
C PHE A 58 11.25 1.43 -7.05
N ASN A 59 12.22 0.69 -7.56
CA ASN A 59 13.63 1.07 -7.55
C ASN A 59 14.21 0.99 -8.98
N GLY A 60 15.27 1.75 -9.21
CA GLY A 60 16.00 1.82 -10.48
C GLY A 60 15.32 2.72 -11.55
N PRO A 61 15.75 2.60 -12.82
CA PRO A 61 15.32 3.51 -13.90
C PRO A 61 13.82 3.51 -14.20
N VAL A 62 13.06 2.48 -13.79
CA VAL A 62 11.61 2.42 -13.99
C VAL A 62 10.87 3.58 -13.32
N ARG A 63 11.41 4.10 -12.21
CA ARG A 63 10.86 5.26 -11.49
C ARG A 63 10.67 6.44 -12.44
N GLN A 64 11.71 6.77 -13.20
CA GLN A 64 11.70 7.85 -14.20
C GLN A 64 10.89 7.47 -15.44
N LYS A 65 11.09 6.26 -15.97
CA LYS A 65 10.43 5.82 -17.22
C LYS A 65 8.90 5.82 -17.12
N LEU A 66 8.36 5.49 -15.96
CA LEU A 66 6.91 5.41 -15.73
C LEU A 66 6.36 6.63 -14.98
N GLY A 67 7.19 7.62 -14.64
CA GLY A 67 6.78 8.80 -13.88
C GLY A 67 6.25 8.45 -12.49
N ILE A 68 6.87 7.47 -11.82
CA ILE A 68 6.54 7.10 -10.45
C ILE A 68 7.21 8.10 -9.53
N HIS A 69 6.42 8.81 -8.74
CA HIS A 69 6.91 9.87 -7.87
C HIS A 69 7.55 9.31 -6.61
N TYR A 70 8.64 9.95 -6.18
CA TYR A 70 9.48 9.56 -5.04
C TYR A 70 9.93 10.75 -4.17
N GLY A 71 9.55 11.98 -4.53
CA GLY A 71 9.93 13.20 -3.80
C GLY A 71 8.87 13.66 -2.79
N ALA A 72 8.90 14.95 -2.47
CA ALA A 72 7.93 15.59 -1.58
C ALA A 72 6.48 15.26 -1.97
N GLY A 73 5.68 14.87 -0.98
CA GLY A 73 4.27 14.51 -1.19
C GLY A 73 4.05 13.18 -1.92
N CYS A 74 5.01 12.25 -1.98
CA CYS A 74 4.84 10.99 -2.72
C CYS A 74 3.58 10.16 -2.37
N PHE A 75 3.01 10.34 -1.17
CA PHE A 75 1.77 9.68 -0.75
C PHE A 75 0.49 10.53 -0.90
N GLY A 76 0.55 11.82 -1.26
CA GLY A 76 -0.55 12.77 -1.08
C GLY A 76 -1.20 13.28 -2.38
N PRO A 77 -0.52 14.11 -3.19
CA PRO A 77 -1.00 14.71 -4.46
C PRO A 77 -1.48 13.79 -5.59
N GLY A 78 -1.60 12.47 -5.39
CA GLY A 78 -2.28 11.59 -6.35
C GLY A 78 -1.58 11.50 -7.72
N PHE A 79 -0.25 11.39 -7.75
CA PHE A 79 0.51 11.16 -8.99
C PHE A 79 -0.04 9.93 -9.73
N LYS A 80 -0.31 10.08 -11.04
CA LYS A 80 -1.02 9.08 -11.83
C LYS A 80 -0.37 7.69 -11.76
N GLY A 81 0.95 7.60 -11.92
CA GLY A 81 1.68 6.33 -11.82
C GLY A 81 1.44 5.65 -10.47
N ASN A 82 1.73 6.37 -9.38
CA ASN A 82 1.55 5.91 -8.00
C ASN A 82 0.10 5.49 -7.72
N ALA A 83 -0.86 6.36 -8.01
CA ALA A 83 -2.26 6.14 -7.69
C ALA A 83 -2.84 4.95 -8.46
N THR A 84 -2.57 4.85 -9.76
CA THR A 84 -3.18 3.84 -10.63
C THR A 84 -2.53 2.47 -10.46
N ILE A 85 -1.19 2.36 -10.43
CA ILE A 85 -0.48 1.09 -10.23
C ILE A 85 -0.88 0.48 -8.89
N GLY A 86 -0.85 1.29 -7.85
CA GLY A 86 -1.21 0.89 -6.50
C GLY A 86 -2.68 0.49 -6.35
N ARG A 87 -3.58 1.22 -7.02
CA ARG A 87 -5.01 0.87 -7.08
C ARG A 87 -5.25 -0.42 -7.87
N ALA A 88 -4.51 -0.65 -8.96
CA ALA A 88 -4.59 -1.88 -9.75
C ALA A 88 -4.25 -3.10 -8.89
N LEU A 89 -3.17 -3.02 -8.09
CA LEU A 89 -2.82 -4.08 -7.15
C LEU A 89 -3.95 -4.32 -6.14
N ARG A 90 -4.53 -3.26 -5.56
CA ARG A 90 -5.64 -3.39 -4.60
C ARG A 90 -6.87 -4.04 -5.26
N LEU A 91 -7.21 -3.67 -6.49
CA LEU A 91 -8.32 -4.28 -7.22
C LEU A 91 -8.05 -5.75 -7.53
N VAL A 92 -6.81 -6.13 -7.88
CA VAL A 92 -6.43 -7.54 -8.02
C VAL A 92 -6.64 -8.30 -6.71
N MET A 93 -6.26 -7.72 -5.56
CA MET A 93 -6.48 -8.33 -4.25
C MET A 93 -7.97 -8.51 -3.94
N LEU A 94 -8.80 -7.51 -4.24
CA LEU A 94 -10.25 -7.56 -4.01
C LEU A 94 -10.92 -8.57 -4.94
N ASN A 95 -10.73 -8.43 -6.25
CA ASN A 95 -11.49 -9.15 -7.27
C ASN A 95 -10.96 -10.56 -7.55
N VAL A 96 -9.66 -10.81 -7.34
CA VAL A 96 -9.01 -12.09 -7.59
C VAL A 96 -8.58 -12.76 -6.29
N GLY A 97 -7.94 -12.00 -5.39
CA GLY A 97 -7.47 -12.50 -4.10
C GLY A 97 -8.60 -12.80 -3.11
N GLY A 98 -9.75 -12.16 -3.27
CA GLY A 98 -10.90 -12.26 -2.36
C GLY A 98 -10.72 -11.47 -1.07
N ALA A 99 -9.91 -10.40 -1.09
CA ALA A 99 -9.62 -9.55 0.07
C ALA A 99 -10.80 -8.64 0.49
N THR A 100 -12.02 -9.17 0.49
CA THR A 100 -13.25 -8.45 0.83
C THR A 100 -13.22 -8.07 2.32
N PRO A 101 -13.49 -6.79 2.67
CA PRO A 101 -13.67 -6.36 4.06
C PRO A 101 -14.71 -7.20 4.82
N GLY A 102 -14.38 -7.60 6.05
CA GLY A 102 -15.23 -8.44 6.90
C GLY A 102 -15.11 -9.94 6.63
N GLU A 103 -14.87 -10.36 5.39
CA GLU A 103 -14.69 -11.77 5.03
C GLU A 103 -13.24 -12.22 5.19
N VAL A 104 -12.33 -11.64 4.41
CA VAL A 104 -10.90 -12.00 4.39
C VAL A 104 -10.06 -10.87 4.96
N ASP A 105 -10.37 -9.61 4.64
CA ASP A 105 -9.74 -8.46 5.29
C ASP A 105 -10.38 -8.27 6.66
N LYS A 106 -9.61 -8.53 7.73
CA LYS A 106 -10.08 -8.54 9.12
C LYS A 106 -9.79 -7.25 9.88
N ALA A 107 -9.22 -6.24 9.23
CA ALA A 107 -8.95 -4.95 9.86
C ALA A 107 -10.26 -4.20 10.16
N PRO A 108 -10.59 -3.89 11.44
CA PRO A 108 -11.83 -3.22 11.79
C PRO A 108 -11.94 -1.79 11.25
N LEU A 109 -10.85 -1.02 11.31
CA LEU A 109 -10.80 0.38 10.89
C LEU A 109 -10.23 0.57 9.48
N GLY A 110 -9.53 -0.44 8.95
CA GLY A 110 -8.77 -0.32 7.71
C GLY A 110 -7.71 0.81 7.75
N TRP A 111 -7.08 1.04 6.61
CA TRP A 111 -6.13 2.14 6.42
C TRP A 111 -6.37 2.75 5.03
N PRO A 112 -6.54 4.07 4.89
CA PRO A 112 -6.72 4.73 3.60
C PRO A 112 -5.64 4.37 2.57
N GLY A 113 -4.39 4.12 3.02
CA GLY A 113 -3.30 3.69 2.13
C GLY A 113 -3.55 2.34 1.43
N LYS A 114 -4.45 1.49 1.94
CA LYS A 114 -4.88 0.27 1.24
C LYS A 114 -5.58 0.57 -0.08
N PHE A 115 -6.17 1.75 -0.25
CA PHE A 115 -6.89 2.11 -1.47
C PHE A 115 -5.96 2.13 -2.70
N THR A 116 -4.76 2.67 -2.54
CA THR A 116 -3.71 2.73 -3.57
C THR A 116 -2.48 1.90 -3.22
N SER A 117 -2.55 0.99 -2.26
CA SER A 117 -1.41 0.19 -1.80
C SER A 117 -0.11 1.00 -1.60
N CYS A 118 -0.23 2.26 -1.17
CA CYS A 118 0.86 3.23 -0.98
C CYS A 118 2.05 3.08 -1.97
N CYS A 119 1.78 3.21 -3.26
CA CYS A 119 2.81 3.06 -4.29
C CYS A 119 3.74 4.28 -4.37
N ILE A 120 5.06 4.06 -4.29
CA ILE A 120 6.09 5.10 -4.43
C ILE A 120 7.31 4.58 -5.20
N GLY A 121 8.16 5.50 -5.65
CA GLY A 121 9.54 5.19 -5.97
C GLY A 121 10.45 5.45 -4.76
N GLU A 122 11.60 4.81 -4.72
CA GLU A 122 12.70 5.22 -3.85
C GLU A 122 13.34 6.51 -4.37
N ASN A 123 13.76 7.42 -3.49
CA ASN A 123 14.54 8.60 -3.85
C ASN A 123 16.04 8.28 -3.78
N GLU A 124 16.54 7.56 -4.78
CA GLU A 124 17.92 7.06 -4.83
C GLU A 124 18.96 8.20 -4.91
N GLU A 125 18.55 9.36 -5.41
CA GLU A 125 19.43 10.51 -5.66
C GLU A 125 19.70 11.34 -4.40
N GLU A 126 18.74 11.38 -3.46
CA GLU A 126 18.87 12.09 -2.18
C GLU A 126 19.08 11.14 -0.99
N SER A 127 19.10 9.82 -1.22
CA SER A 127 19.37 8.83 -0.18
C SER A 127 20.86 8.81 0.19
N PRO A 128 21.21 8.82 1.49
CA PRO A 128 22.60 8.62 1.92
C PRO A 128 23.07 7.16 1.80
N TYR A 129 22.15 6.23 1.53
CA TYR A 129 22.43 4.79 1.40
C TYR A 129 22.50 4.36 -0.08
N GLU A 130 23.03 3.17 -0.33
CA GLU A 130 22.92 2.58 -1.65
C GLU A 130 21.44 2.34 -2.00
N PRO A 131 21.05 2.42 -3.29
CA PRO A 131 19.68 2.11 -3.69
C PRO A 131 19.26 0.75 -3.14
N PHE A 132 18.06 0.66 -2.60
CA PHE A 132 17.59 -0.52 -1.87
C PHE A 132 17.67 -1.83 -2.69
N HIS A 133 17.52 -1.74 -4.02
CA HIS A 133 17.68 -2.88 -4.90
C HIS A 133 19.14 -3.32 -5.05
N VAL A 134 20.09 -2.39 -5.00
CA VAL A 134 21.53 -2.68 -5.04
C VAL A 134 21.98 -3.37 -3.76
N GLU A 135 21.49 -2.92 -2.60
CA GLU A 135 21.75 -3.60 -1.31
C GLU A 135 21.24 -5.06 -1.30
N ARG A 136 20.20 -5.34 -2.11
CA ARG A 136 19.65 -6.70 -2.30
C ARG A 136 20.37 -7.52 -3.37
N GLY A 137 21.42 -6.98 -3.99
CA GLY A 137 22.27 -7.68 -4.96
C GLY A 137 21.88 -7.50 -6.43
N TYR A 138 20.97 -6.57 -6.75
CA TYR A 138 20.66 -6.20 -8.14
C TYR A 138 21.62 -5.13 -8.65
N ARG A 139 21.76 -5.02 -9.98
CA ARG A 139 22.58 -3.96 -10.59
C ARG A 139 21.83 -2.64 -10.59
N ARG A 140 22.56 -1.51 -10.58
CA ARG A 140 21.99 -0.15 -10.51
C ARG A 140 21.11 0.19 -11.72
N GLU A 141 21.33 -0.46 -12.85
CA GLU A 141 20.57 -0.28 -14.07
C GLU A 141 19.29 -1.15 -14.11
N GLU A 142 19.17 -2.10 -13.18
CA GLU A 142 18.02 -2.99 -13.08
C GLU A 142 16.87 -2.31 -12.34
N SER A 143 15.66 -2.54 -12.84
CA SER A 143 14.45 -2.03 -12.21
C SER A 143 13.81 -3.13 -11.40
N THR A 144 13.45 -2.83 -10.17
CA THR A 144 12.84 -3.80 -9.26
C THR A 144 11.62 -3.19 -8.56
N VAL A 145 10.80 -4.07 -8.00
CA VAL A 145 9.68 -3.71 -7.15
C VAL A 145 9.77 -4.49 -5.85
N THR A 146 9.60 -3.78 -4.73
CA THR A 146 9.51 -4.37 -3.41
C THR A 146 8.12 -4.15 -2.86
N LEU A 147 7.54 -5.21 -2.28
CA LEU A 147 6.36 -5.09 -1.43
C LEU A 147 6.74 -5.11 0.04
N ILE A 148 6.15 -4.19 0.79
CA ILE A 148 6.34 -4.06 2.24
C ILE A 148 4.96 -4.14 2.90
N ALA A 149 4.85 -4.89 3.99
CA ALA A 149 3.65 -4.84 4.82
C ALA A 149 3.70 -3.56 5.65
N ALA A 150 2.93 -2.55 5.25
CA ALA A 150 2.96 -1.23 5.87
C ALA A 150 1.61 -0.87 6.49
N ASN A 151 1.66 0.03 7.46
CA ASN A 151 0.50 0.68 8.04
C ASN A 151 0.86 2.14 8.31
N GLY A 152 0.03 3.06 7.85
CA GLY A 152 0.18 4.50 8.07
C GLY A 152 -0.80 5.07 9.11
N MET A 153 -1.61 4.21 9.72
CA MET A 153 -2.50 4.56 10.82
C MET A 153 -2.01 3.93 12.12
N TRP A 154 -2.10 4.68 13.21
CA TRP A 154 -1.91 4.15 14.55
C TRP A 154 -3.29 3.92 15.20
N PRO A 155 -3.92 2.75 15.03
CA PRO A 155 -5.23 2.50 15.58
C PRO A 155 -5.14 2.40 17.11
N ILE A 156 -5.99 3.14 17.82
CA ILE A 156 -6.22 2.95 19.25
C ILE A 156 -7.30 1.87 19.37
N THR A 157 -6.92 0.70 19.90
CA THR A 157 -7.83 -0.43 20.06
C THR A 157 -8.02 -0.72 21.55
N GLU A 158 -9.27 -0.64 22.02
CA GLU A 158 -9.68 -1.03 23.37
C GLU A 158 -10.61 -2.25 23.26
N MET A 159 -10.35 -3.26 24.07
CA MET A 159 -11.14 -4.50 24.14
C MET A 159 -11.87 -4.67 25.49
N SER A 160 -11.56 -3.80 26.45
CA SER A 160 -12.22 -3.72 27.75
C SER A 160 -13.59 -3.03 27.63
N PRO A 161 -14.61 -3.49 28.37
CA PRO A 161 -15.89 -2.77 28.49
C PRO A 161 -15.82 -1.54 29.41
N ASP A 162 -14.68 -1.29 30.06
CA ASP A 162 -14.51 -0.19 31.02
C ASP A 162 -14.30 1.16 30.32
N LYS A 163 -15.21 2.11 30.60
CA LYS A 163 -15.18 3.48 30.07
C LYS A 163 -13.92 4.25 30.50
N ALA A 164 -13.41 3.99 31.70
CA ALA A 164 -12.21 4.66 32.19
C ALA A 164 -10.98 4.24 31.36
N MET A 165 -10.88 2.95 31.03
CA MET A 165 -9.81 2.41 30.20
C MET A 165 -9.84 2.95 28.76
N VAL A 166 -11.04 3.11 28.19
CA VAL A 166 -11.21 3.76 26.87
C VAL A 166 -10.58 5.16 26.85
N LEU A 167 -10.90 6.00 27.83
CA LEU A 167 -10.38 7.36 27.92
C LEU A 167 -8.87 7.39 28.17
N GLU A 168 -8.37 6.47 29.00
CA GLU A 168 -6.95 6.33 29.27
C GLU A 168 -6.17 5.94 28.01
N HIS A 169 -6.64 4.95 27.25
CA HIS A 169 -5.98 4.52 26.02
C HIS A 169 -6.02 5.56 24.91
N ILE A 170 -7.12 6.32 24.79
CA ILE A 170 -7.19 7.48 23.88
C ILE A 170 -6.11 8.51 24.25
N THR A 171 -6.05 8.88 25.54
CA THR A 171 -5.10 9.88 26.03
C THR A 171 -3.65 9.43 25.83
N ARG A 172 -3.35 8.16 26.17
CA ARG A 172 -2.03 7.56 25.95
C ARG A 172 -1.67 7.52 24.46
N GLY A 173 -2.62 7.18 23.60
CA GLY A 173 -2.43 7.20 22.16
C GLY A 173 -2.02 8.59 21.65
N MET A 174 -2.74 9.64 22.08
CA MET A 174 -2.41 11.02 21.73
C MET A 174 -1.01 11.45 22.22
N THR A 175 -0.61 11.04 23.43
CA THR A 175 0.74 11.34 23.94
C THR A 175 1.84 10.62 23.16
N ALA A 176 1.56 9.43 22.64
CA ALA A 176 2.54 8.64 21.90
C ALA A 176 2.74 9.15 20.46
N THR A 177 1.68 9.66 19.81
CA THR A 177 1.74 10.10 18.41
C THR A 177 1.99 11.60 18.23
N GLY A 178 1.82 12.40 19.28
CA GLY A 178 1.91 13.87 19.23
C GLY A 178 0.65 14.53 18.63
N PRO A 179 0.53 15.87 18.74
CA PRO A 179 -0.64 16.59 18.25
C PRO A 179 -0.67 16.63 16.72
N SER A 180 -1.70 16.03 16.13
CA SER A 180 -2.12 16.30 14.76
C SER A 180 -3.15 17.43 14.82
N ALA A 181 -2.77 18.63 14.38
CA ALA A 181 -3.72 19.75 14.32
C ALA A 181 -4.72 19.49 13.18
N GLY A 182 -5.96 19.15 13.54
CA GLY A 182 -7.08 19.11 12.61
C GLY A 182 -7.86 20.42 12.68
N GLN A 183 -8.19 20.99 11.53
CA GLN A 183 -9.20 22.05 11.42
C GLN A 183 -10.45 21.40 10.84
N GLU A 184 -11.56 21.49 11.57
CA GLU A 184 -12.86 21.01 11.11
C GLU A 184 -13.59 22.15 10.41
N ALA A 185 -14.10 21.90 9.20
CA ALA A 185 -15.05 22.79 8.56
C ALA A 185 -16.45 22.48 9.11
N PRO A 186 -17.33 23.48 9.27
CA PRO A 186 -18.72 23.24 9.65
C PRO A 186 -19.43 22.37 8.60
N ASP A 187 -20.41 21.58 9.05
CA ASP A 187 -21.19 20.71 8.18
C ASP A 187 -21.92 21.52 7.10
N HIS A 188 -21.74 21.11 5.84
CA HIS A 188 -22.43 21.64 4.68
C HIS A 188 -23.07 20.48 3.92
N TRP A 189 -24.31 20.67 3.46
CA TRP A 189 -25.09 19.70 2.69
C TRP A 189 -24.86 19.85 1.19
#